data_AF-A0A3D4B7Y6-F1
#
_entry.id   AF-A0A3D4B7Y6-F1
#
_cell.length_a   1.000
_cell.length_b   1.000
_cell.length_c   1.000
_cell.angle_alpha   90.00
_cell.angle_beta   90.00
_cell.angle_gamma   90.00
#
_symmetry.space_group_name_H-M   'P 1'
#
loop_
_entity.id
_entity.type
_entity.pdbx_description
1 polymer ?
#
loop_
_entity_poly.entity_id
_entity_poly.type
_entity_poly.pdbx_seq_one_letter_code
_entity_poly.pdbx_strand_id
1 'polypeptide(L)'
;VFDGDEHQDFISGLGVRFSVPMRDACYNRHIRFAGQDGGLWGKAVQGLTGIRRDPGESVRIAQVAGKKVPDIHTWDERVKTRVHWIPTWGDFCLSQHNANGFSLRKRTKPGYGWLDADEGRRADGLAYVGGPSGGVVFGMRDFWKLHPTQLDIRNAATDNAQVTIWMWSPDAPPMDIRFYHDGMGQEVEGPLPGVKVEGIEPSVPDHPYAKQVDAMNVNYEDYEPGFGTPHGVA
;
A
#
# COMPACT_ATOMS: atom_id res chain seq x y z
N VAL A 1 0.62 -14.75 11.88
CA VAL A 1 0.61 -14.90 13.34
C VAL A 1 1.28 -13.67 13.92
N PHE A 2 0.55 -12.91 14.73
CA PHE A 2 1.10 -11.83 15.55
C PHE A 2 1.55 -12.42 16.89
N ASP A 3 2.82 -12.26 17.22
CA ASP A 3 3.46 -12.78 18.43
C ASP A 3 4.18 -11.69 19.25
N GLY A 4 3.99 -10.42 18.89
CA GLY A 4 4.57 -9.27 19.60
C GLY A 4 3.80 -8.89 20.87
N ASP A 5 4.38 -7.93 21.62
CA ASP A 5 3.73 -7.23 22.73
C ASP A 5 2.95 -6.04 22.17
N GLU A 6 1.62 -6.04 22.31
CA GLU A 6 0.74 -4.99 21.79
C GLU A 6 1.02 -3.59 22.33
N HIS A 7 1.75 -3.46 23.44
CA HIS A 7 2.14 -2.17 24.02
C HIS A 7 3.51 -1.66 23.55
N GLN A 8 4.29 -2.48 22.85
CA GLN A 8 5.63 -2.15 22.38
C GLN A 8 5.78 -2.28 20.86
N ASP A 9 5.15 -3.30 20.27
CA ASP A 9 5.34 -3.72 18.90
C ASP A 9 4.21 -3.22 17.99
N PHE A 10 4.43 -2.05 17.40
CA PHE A 10 3.50 -1.47 16.42
C PHE A 10 3.99 -1.69 14.99
N ILE A 11 3.22 -2.45 14.19
CA ILE A 11 3.57 -2.71 12.79
C ILE A 11 3.47 -1.41 11.99
N SER A 12 4.61 -0.88 11.55
CA SER A 12 4.68 0.33 10.72
C SER A 12 4.89 0.04 9.23
N GLY A 13 4.86 -1.23 8.84
CA GLY A 13 5.04 -1.64 7.44
C GLY A 13 5.14 -3.16 7.32
N LEU A 14 4.28 -3.74 6.49
CA LEU A 14 4.28 -5.17 6.19
C LEU A 14 4.23 -5.35 4.68
N GLY A 15 5.25 -5.97 4.08
CA GLY A 15 5.34 -6.05 2.63
C GLY A 15 6.27 -7.12 2.09
N VAL A 16 6.11 -7.42 0.81
CA VAL A 16 6.97 -8.32 0.03
C VAL A 16 7.73 -7.47 -0.98
N ARG A 17 9.05 -7.69 -1.05
CA ARG A 17 9.96 -6.91 -1.89
C ARG A 17 10.89 -7.80 -2.69
N PHE A 18 11.13 -7.42 -3.94
CA PHE A 18 12.10 -8.08 -4.80
C PHE A 18 12.65 -7.12 -5.85
N SER A 19 13.74 -7.54 -6.51
CA SER A 19 14.45 -6.75 -7.52
C SER A 19 14.08 -7.18 -8.94
N VAL A 20 14.07 -6.21 -9.86
CA VAL A 20 13.76 -6.42 -11.28
C VAL A 20 14.90 -5.84 -12.11
N PRO A 21 15.65 -6.68 -12.87
CA PRO A 21 16.69 -6.20 -13.76
C PRO A 21 16.12 -5.32 -14.89
N MET A 22 16.66 -4.12 -15.06
CA MET A 22 16.19 -3.11 -16.02
C MET A 22 17.18 -2.95 -17.18
N ARG A 23 17.14 -3.87 -18.13
CA ARG A 23 18.13 -3.97 -19.23
C ARG A 23 17.91 -2.96 -20.37
N ASP A 24 16.67 -2.53 -20.56
CA ASP A 24 16.31 -1.62 -21.64
C ASP A 24 16.78 -0.19 -21.35
N ALA A 25 16.95 0.64 -22.40
CA ALA A 25 17.14 2.08 -22.25
C ALA A 25 15.95 2.72 -21.51
N CYS A 26 16.14 3.80 -20.75
CA CYS A 26 15.09 4.41 -19.92
C CYS A 26 13.79 4.75 -20.67
N TYR A 27 13.88 5.16 -21.94
CA TYR A 27 12.69 5.44 -22.76
C TYR A 27 11.94 4.18 -23.25
N ASN A 28 12.53 3.01 -23.08
CA ASN A 28 11.94 1.68 -23.31
C ASN A 28 11.63 0.94 -22.00
N ARG A 29 11.79 1.59 -20.84
CA ARG A 29 11.31 1.04 -19.56
C ARG A 29 9.91 1.57 -19.30
N HIS A 30 8.98 0.68 -19.00
CA HIS A 30 7.57 0.96 -18.84
C HIS A 30 7.10 0.66 -17.42
N ILE A 31 6.21 1.51 -16.94
CA ILE A 31 5.56 1.44 -15.64
C ILE A 31 4.06 1.40 -15.88
N ARG A 32 3.37 0.47 -15.22
CA ARG A 32 1.90 0.45 -15.19
C ARG A 32 1.39 0.31 -13.77
N PHE A 33 0.24 0.93 -13.51
CA PHE A 33 -0.57 0.72 -12.32
C PHE A 33 -2.02 0.56 -12.75
N ALA A 34 -2.69 -0.48 -12.25
CA ALA A 34 -4.13 -0.63 -12.40
C ALA A 34 -4.84 0.39 -11.50
N GLY A 35 -5.71 1.18 -12.11
CA GLY A 35 -6.55 2.17 -11.45
C GLY A 35 -7.92 1.59 -11.12
N GLN A 36 -8.94 2.45 -11.15
CA GLN A 36 -10.33 2.06 -10.93
C GLN A 36 -10.99 1.54 -12.22
N ASP A 37 -11.98 0.66 -12.07
CA ASP A 37 -12.87 0.18 -13.14
C ASP A 37 -12.12 -0.38 -14.37
N GLY A 38 -11.03 -1.11 -14.15
CA GLY A 38 -10.18 -1.66 -15.22
C GLY A 38 -9.29 -0.63 -15.92
N GLY A 39 -9.21 0.60 -15.41
CA GLY A 39 -8.29 1.63 -15.90
C GLY A 39 -6.83 1.24 -15.70
N LEU A 40 -5.96 1.67 -16.62
CA LEU A 40 -4.53 1.40 -16.56
C LEU A 40 -3.74 2.69 -16.76
N TRP A 41 -3.14 3.18 -15.67
CA TRP A 41 -2.16 4.25 -15.78
C TRP A 41 -0.86 3.70 -16.34
N GLY A 42 -0.29 4.37 -17.35
CA GLY A 42 0.93 3.91 -18.00
C GLY A 42 1.84 5.01 -18.49
N LYS A 43 3.12 4.90 -18.15
CA LYS A 43 4.20 5.81 -18.57
C LYS A 43 5.49 5.05 -18.82
N ALA A 44 6.42 5.68 -19.53
CA ALA A 44 7.81 5.25 -19.58
C ALA A 44 8.63 5.93 -18.47
N VAL A 45 9.73 5.31 -18.05
CA VAL A 45 10.70 5.92 -17.12
C VAL A 45 11.27 7.22 -17.70
N GLN A 46 11.47 7.28 -19.02
CA GLN A 46 11.78 8.52 -19.74
C GLN A 46 10.74 8.78 -20.85
N GLY A 47 9.85 9.74 -20.62
CA GLY A 47 8.74 10.03 -21.52
C GLY A 47 9.18 10.76 -22.80
N LEU A 48 8.78 10.24 -23.95
CA LEU A 48 9.00 10.82 -25.28
C LEU A 48 7.71 11.44 -25.86
N THR A 49 6.63 11.47 -25.09
CA THR A 49 5.34 12.07 -25.45
C THR A 49 5.07 13.34 -24.63
N GLY A 50 4.26 14.25 -25.18
CA GLY A 50 3.93 15.52 -24.52
C GLY A 50 5.11 16.48 -24.37
N ILE A 51 6.23 16.22 -25.04
CA ILE A 51 7.42 17.08 -25.06
C ILE A 51 7.33 18.12 -26.18
N ARG A 52 8.09 19.22 -26.05
CA ARG A 52 8.04 20.39 -26.95
C ARG A 52 8.40 20.10 -28.42
N ARG A 53 9.11 19.00 -28.69
CA ARG A 53 9.54 18.59 -30.03
C ARG A 53 9.13 17.15 -30.24
N ASP A 54 8.57 16.86 -31.41
CA ASP A 54 8.12 15.53 -31.76
C ASP A 54 9.30 14.62 -32.13
N PRO A 55 9.51 13.47 -31.47
CA PRO A 55 10.53 12.50 -31.90
C PRO A 55 10.14 11.77 -33.20
N GLY A 56 8.86 11.77 -33.55
CA GLY A 56 8.26 11.00 -34.64
C GLY A 56 7.04 10.22 -34.15
N GLU A 57 6.01 10.15 -34.99
CA GLU A 57 4.75 9.49 -34.63
C GLU A 57 4.93 8.02 -34.22
N SER A 58 5.74 7.27 -34.97
CA SER A 58 6.04 5.86 -34.68
C SER A 58 6.70 5.67 -33.31
N VAL A 59 7.56 6.60 -32.89
CA VAL A 59 8.21 6.60 -31.56
C VAL A 59 7.17 6.77 -30.45
N ARG A 60 6.26 7.75 -30.59
CA ARG A 60 5.22 8.02 -29.60
C ARG A 60 4.24 6.87 -29.47
N ILE A 61 3.75 6.34 -30.60
CA ILE A 61 2.81 5.21 -30.62
C ILE A 61 3.45 3.98 -29.99
N ALA A 62 4.69 3.66 -30.35
CA ALA A 62 5.42 2.53 -29.76
C ALA A 62 5.57 2.68 -28.24
N GLN A 63 5.97 3.86 -27.76
CA GLN A 63 6.17 4.07 -26.32
C GLN A 63 4.86 3.95 -25.53
N VAL A 64 3.77 4.54 -26.01
CA VAL A 64 2.45 4.44 -25.35
C VAL A 64 1.96 2.99 -25.31
N ALA A 65 2.22 2.24 -26.38
CA ALA A 65 1.90 0.82 -26.47
C ALA A 65 2.82 -0.09 -25.64
N GLY A 66 3.85 0.45 -24.96
CA GLY A 66 4.81 -0.37 -24.20
C GLY A 66 5.73 -1.22 -25.08
N LYS A 67 5.96 -0.80 -26.33
CA LYS A 67 6.83 -1.48 -27.29
C LYS A 67 8.19 -0.80 -27.36
N LYS A 68 9.20 -1.54 -27.85
CA LYS A 68 10.50 -0.97 -28.18
C LYS A 68 10.31 0.13 -29.22
N VAL A 69 10.73 1.34 -28.91
CA VAL A 69 10.69 2.45 -29.86
C VAL A 69 11.73 2.25 -30.98
N PRO A 70 11.53 2.86 -32.16
CA PRO A 70 12.52 2.87 -33.24
C PRO A 70 13.91 3.32 -32.77
N ASP A 71 14.94 2.94 -33.52
CA ASP A 71 16.31 3.33 -33.23
C ASP A 71 16.46 4.85 -33.10
N ILE A 72 17.24 5.32 -32.12
CA ILE A 72 17.38 6.74 -31.80
C ILE A 72 17.91 7.57 -32.98
N HIS A 73 18.65 6.95 -33.90
CA HIS A 73 19.15 7.63 -35.10
C HIS A 73 18.05 7.97 -36.12
N THR A 74 16.87 7.34 -36.02
CA THR A 74 15.72 7.64 -36.89
C THR A 74 14.81 8.75 -36.35
N TRP A 75 15.05 9.24 -35.14
CA TRP A 75 14.20 10.28 -34.54
C TRP A 75 14.52 11.66 -35.08
N ASP A 76 13.61 12.61 -34.88
CA ASP A 76 13.87 14.03 -35.14
C ASP A 76 15.16 14.49 -34.43
N GLU A 77 16.04 15.17 -35.18
CA GLU A 77 17.35 15.64 -34.71
C GLU A 77 17.25 16.46 -33.41
N ARG A 78 16.17 17.25 -33.29
CA ARG A 78 15.96 18.15 -32.15
C ARG A 78 15.65 17.37 -30.87
N VAL A 79 15.15 16.14 -30.98
CA VAL A 79 14.88 15.26 -29.84
C VAL A 79 16.07 14.35 -29.55
N LYS A 80 16.62 13.63 -30.54
CA LYS A 80 17.69 12.64 -30.27
C LYS A 80 18.92 13.27 -29.62
N THR A 81 19.29 14.48 -30.03
CA THR A 81 20.44 15.21 -29.45
C THR A 81 20.17 15.79 -28.05
N ARG A 82 18.92 15.76 -27.58
CA ARG A 82 18.49 16.39 -26.31
C ARG A 82 17.78 15.41 -25.37
N VAL A 83 17.70 14.13 -25.72
CA VAL A 83 17.00 13.12 -24.91
C VAL A 83 17.55 13.07 -23.48
N HIS A 84 18.84 13.33 -23.29
CA HIS A 84 19.50 13.38 -21.98
C HIS A 84 18.98 14.50 -21.05
N TRP A 85 18.33 15.54 -21.59
CA TRP A 85 17.68 16.59 -20.80
C TRP A 85 16.26 16.21 -20.35
N ILE A 86 15.68 15.14 -20.89
CA ILE A 86 14.36 14.67 -20.48
C ILE A 86 14.52 13.91 -19.16
N PRO A 87 13.80 14.30 -18.08
CA PRO A 87 13.91 13.64 -16.78
C PRO A 87 13.61 12.13 -16.86
N THR A 88 14.39 11.36 -16.11
CA THR A 88 14.11 9.96 -15.82
C THR A 88 13.40 9.85 -14.46
N TRP A 89 12.29 9.11 -14.42
CA TRP A 89 11.46 8.90 -13.25
C TRP A 89 11.78 7.54 -12.63
N GLY A 90 12.59 7.53 -11.56
CA GLY A 90 13.04 6.30 -10.91
C GLY A 90 12.04 5.74 -9.90
N ASP A 91 11.22 6.58 -9.29
CA ASP A 91 10.37 6.20 -8.16
C ASP A 91 8.89 6.46 -8.46
N PHE A 92 8.03 5.52 -8.08
CA PHE A 92 6.57 5.57 -8.18
C PHE A 92 5.95 4.96 -6.93
N CYS A 93 4.84 5.53 -6.46
CA CYS A 93 4.10 5.04 -5.31
C CYS A 93 2.60 5.21 -5.58
N LEU A 94 1.86 4.10 -5.58
CA LEU A 94 0.40 4.08 -5.51
C LEU A 94 0.01 3.77 -4.06
N SER A 95 -0.61 4.73 -3.39
CA SER A 95 -1.06 4.60 -1.99
C SER A 95 -2.59 4.57 -1.93
N GLN A 96 -3.14 3.49 -1.39
CA GLN A 96 -4.56 3.29 -1.13
C GLN A 96 -4.75 3.31 0.39
N HIS A 97 -4.75 4.53 0.94
CA HIS A 97 -4.74 4.74 2.39
C HIS A 97 -6.09 4.41 3.04
N ASN A 98 -7.19 4.52 2.30
CA ASN A 98 -8.54 4.15 2.74
C ASN A 98 -9.28 3.37 1.64
N ALA A 99 -10.46 2.82 1.95
CA ALA A 99 -11.27 2.03 1.00
C ALA A 99 -11.85 2.82 -0.21
N ASN A 100 -11.68 4.15 -0.25
CA ASN A 100 -12.43 5.03 -1.14
C ASN A 100 -11.56 5.98 -1.98
N GLY A 101 -10.25 6.05 -1.72
CA GLY A 101 -9.33 6.90 -2.46
C GLY A 101 -7.92 6.35 -2.55
N PHE A 102 -7.32 6.44 -3.73
CA PHE A 102 -5.89 6.24 -3.94
C PHE A 102 -5.24 7.49 -4.54
N SER A 103 -3.94 7.65 -4.26
CA SER A 103 -3.07 8.61 -4.95
C SER A 103 -1.94 7.87 -5.64
N LEU A 104 -1.51 8.38 -6.78
CA LEU A 104 -0.33 7.92 -7.50
C LEU A 104 0.65 9.08 -7.64
N ARG A 105 1.87 8.88 -7.14
CA ARG A 105 2.95 9.87 -7.19
C ARG A 105 4.17 9.30 -7.88
N LYS A 106 4.99 10.18 -8.45
CA LYS A 106 6.30 9.83 -9.05
C LYS A 106 7.39 10.80 -8.65
N ARG A 107 8.63 10.35 -8.68
CA ARG A 107 9.82 11.17 -8.42
C ARG A 107 10.98 10.73 -9.30
N THR A 108 11.87 11.66 -9.63
CA THR A 108 13.08 11.37 -10.39
C THR A 108 14.01 10.43 -9.63
N LYS A 109 14.45 10.82 -8.43
CA LYS A 109 15.27 10.01 -7.51
C LYS A 109 15.22 10.57 -6.08
N PRO A 110 15.73 9.85 -5.05
CA PRO A 110 15.87 10.38 -3.69
C PRO A 110 16.59 11.73 -3.64
N GLY A 111 16.17 12.60 -2.71
CA GLY A 111 16.66 13.98 -2.58
C GLY A 111 15.87 15.03 -3.37
N TYR A 112 14.84 14.63 -4.13
CA TYR A 112 13.96 15.52 -4.89
C TYR A 112 12.49 15.38 -4.47
N GLY A 113 11.67 16.36 -4.85
CA GLY A 113 10.24 16.36 -4.58
C GLY A 113 9.48 15.27 -5.35
N TRP A 114 8.41 14.79 -4.74
CA TRP A 114 7.39 13.98 -5.41
C TRP A 114 6.45 14.87 -6.20
N LEU A 115 5.99 14.37 -7.34
CA LEU A 115 4.91 14.97 -8.13
C LEU A 115 3.71 14.04 -8.15
N ASP A 116 2.53 14.61 -7.97
CA ASP A 116 1.27 13.90 -8.19
C ASP A 116 1.14 13.55 -9.67
N ALA A 117 0.76 12.30 -9.92
CA ALA A 117 0.75 11.72 -11.26
C ALA A 117 -0.65 11.27 -11.68
N ASP A 118 -1.45 10.80 -10.73
CA ASP A 118 -2.87 10.47 -10.89
C ASP A 118 -3.53 10.28 -9.52
N GLU A 119 -4.85 10.21 -9.50
CA GLU A 119 -5.64 9.85 -8.32
C GLU A 119 -6.96 9.21 -8.74
N GLY A 120 -7.63 8.54 -7.80
CA GLY A 120 -8.92 7.92 -8.07
C GLY A 120 -9.53 7.31 -6.82
N ARG A 121 -10.56 6.48 -6.98
CA ARG A 121 -11.26 5.88 -5.84
C ARG A 121 -10.59 4.59 -5.38
N ARG A 122 -10.78 3.52 -6.14
CA ARG A 122 -10.41 2.15 -5.75
C ARG A 122 -9.48 1.57 -6.80
N ALA A 123 -8.18 1.50 -6.48
CA ALA A 123 -7.21 0.84 -7.35
C ALA A 123 -7.37 -0.67 -7.26
N ASP A 124 -7.30 -1.35 -8.41
CA ASP A 124 -7.41 -2.81 -8.49
C ASP A 124 -6.19 -3.56 -7.91
N GLY A 125 -5.12 -2.84 -7.55
CA GLY A 125 -4.01 -3.42 -6.79
C GLY A 125 -2.97 -4.19 -7.61
N LEU A 126 -2.78 -3.81 -8.86
CA LEU A 126 -1.81 -4.40 -9.78
C LEU A 126 -0.86 -3.35 -10.33
N ALA A 127 0.41 -3.70 -10.49
CA ALA A 127 1.43 -2.86 -11.10
C ALA A 127 2.39 -3.69 -11.97
N TYR A 128 3.10 -3.00 -12.86
CA TYR A 128 4.13 -3.57 -13.71
C TYR A 128 5.35 -2.66 -13.78
N VAL A 129 6.53 -3.28 -13.80
CA VAL A 129 7.80 -2.64 -14.18
C VAL A 129 8.59 -3.55 -15.09
N GLY A 130 9.17 -2.98 -16.15
CA GLY A 130 10.00 -3.70 -17.08
C GLY A 130 10.17 -2.96 -18.40
N GLY A 131 10.46 -3.68 -19.47
CA GLY A 131 10.54 -3.15 -20.82
C GLY A 131 10.34 -4.26 -21.86
N PRO A 132 10.60 -3.97 -23.14
CA PRO A 132 10.54 -4.94 -24.23
C PRO A 132 11.41 -6.19 -23.99
N SER A 133 12.46 -6.09 -23.18
CA SER A 133 13.33 -7.22 -22.83
C SER A 133 12.79 -8.08 -21.67
N GLY A 134 11.61 -7.76 -21.14
CA GLY A 134 10.96 -8.47 -20.03
C GLY A 134 10.67 -7.57 -18.84
N GLY A 135 9.95 -8.12 -17.86
CA GLY A 135 9.54 -7.39 -16.66
C GLY A 135 8.75 -8.27 -15.71
N VAL A 136 8.14 -7.65 -14.71
CA VAL A 136 7.28 -8.32 -13.74
C VAL A 136 5.97 -7.58 -13.58
N VAL A 137 4.89 -8.33 -13.51
CA VAL A 137 3.59 -7.87 -12.99
C VAL A 137 3.52 -8.33 -11.54
N PHE A 138 3.07 -7.45 -10.66
CA PHE A 138 2.98 -7.71 -9.23
C PHE A 138 1.74 -7.02 -8.66
N GLY A 139 1.18 -7.56 -7.58
CA GLY A 139 -0.05 -7.03 -7.03
C GLY A 139 -0.58 -7.85 -5.86
N MET A 140 -1.70 -7.39 -5.33
CA MET A 140 -2.38 -7.97 -4.17
C MET A 140 -3.86 -8.07 -4.47
N ARG A 141 -4.43 -9.26 -4.24
CA ARG A 141 -5.86 -9.48 -4.37
C ARG A 141 -6.60 -8.63 -3.33
N ASP A 142 -7.76 -8.10 -3.71
CA ASP A 142 -8.65 -7.32 -2.83
C ASP A 142 -7.99 -6.05 -2.24
N PHE A 143 -6.98 -5.51 -2.93
CA PHE A 143 -6.09 -4.43 -2.48
C PHE A 143 -6.78 -3.25 -1.78
N TRP A 144 -7.81 -2.65 -2.40
CA TRP A 144 -8.51 -1.52 -1.79
C TRP A 144 -9.44 -1.90 -0.64
N LYS A 145 -9.92 -3.14 -0.62
CA LYS A 145 -10.75 -3.67 0.48
C LYS A 145 -9.91 -3.90 1.73
N LEU A 146 -8.63 -4.18 1.55
CA LEU A 146 -7.68 -4.52 2.60
C LEU A 146 -6.74 -3.35 2.98
N HIS A 147 -7.13 -2.11 2.67
CA HIS A 147 -6.39 -0.90 3.03
C HIS A 147 -6.00 -0.87 4.53
N PRO A 148 -4.91 -0.17 4.92
CA PRO A 148 -4.05 0.68 4.11
C PRO A 148 -2.97 -0.11 3.32
N THR A 149 -3.06 -0.09 2.00
CA THR A 149 -2.17 -0.84 1.10
C THR A 149 -1.40 0.10 0.16
N GLN A 150 -0.25 -0.36 -0.33
CA GLN A 150 0.61 0.46 -1.20
C GLN A 150 1.40 -0.41 -2.18
N LEU A 151 1.63 0.11 -3.38
CA LEU A 151 2.52 -0.46 -4.39
C LEU A 151 3.63 0.52 -4.71
N ASP A 152 4.87 0.10 -4.49
CA ASP A 152 6.06 0.92 -4.75
C ASP A 152 6.90 0.35 -5.88
N ILE A 153 7.45 1.26 -6.69
CA ILE A 153 8.56 0.99 -7.59
C ILE A 153 9.65 2.01 -7.27
N ARG A 154 10.88 1.53 -7.03
CA ARG A 154 12.06 2.35 -6.73
C ARG A 154 13.15 2.08 -7.73
N ASN A 155 13.99 3.08 -7.98
CA ASN A 155 15.22 2.94 -8.79
C ASN A 155 14.99 2.44 -10.24
N ALA A 156 13.81 2.66 -10.84
CA ALA A 156 13.50 2.22 -12.21
C ALA A 156 14.37 2.86 -13.30
N ALA A 157 15.08 3.96 -12.97
CA ALA A 157 16.06 4.62 -13.82
C ALA A 157 17.49 4.06 -13.68
N THR A 158 17.70 3.03 -12.85
CA THR A 158 18.99 2.36 -12.64
C THR A 158 18.97 0.94 -13.22
N ASP A 159 20.03 0.16 -13.07
CA ASP A 159 20.09 -1.21 -13.61
C ASP A 159 19.16 -2.20 -12.90
N ASN A 160 18.72 -1.89 -11.68
CA ASN A 160 17.80 -2.73 -10.91
C ASN A 160 16.71 -1.88 -10.26
N ALA A 161 15.47 -2.09 -10.69
CA ALA A 161 14.32 -1.58 -9.97
C ALA A 161 14.07 -2.44 -8.73
N GLN A 162 13.48 -1.85 -7.70
CA GLN A 162 12.94 -2.57 -6.55
C GLN A 162 11.43 -2.35 -6.52
N VAL A 163 10.69 -3.44 -6.43
CA VAL A 163 9.23 -3.38 -6.27
C VAL A 163 8.86 -3.80 -4.86
N THR A 164 7.85 -3.17 -4.29
CA THR A 164 7.31 -3.58 -2.99
C THR A 164 5.78 -3.58 -3.03
N ILE A 165 5.19 -4.68 -2.59
CA ILE A 165 3.77 -4.81 -2.29
C ILE A 165 3.62 -4.65 -0.78
N TRP A 166 2.91 -3.63 -0.33
CA TRP A 166 2.64 -3.39 1.08
C TRP A 166 1.21 -3.81 1.43
N MET A 167 1.09 -4.80 2.31
CA MET A 167 -0.15 -5.20 2.97
C MET A 167 -0.50 -4.25 4.13
N TRP A 168 0.50 -3.66 4.76
CA TRP A 168 0.36 -2.48 5.62
C TRP A 168 1.31 -1.41 5.12
N SER A 169 0.75 -0.29 4.65
CA SER A 169 1.54 0.80 4.07
C SER A 169 2.36 1.55 5.13
N PRO A 170 3.64 1.86 4.85
CA PRO A 170 4.44 2.73 5.72
C PRO A 170 3.99 4.20 5.71
N ASP A 171 3.13 4.60 4.77
CA ASP A 171 2.51 5.94 4.74
C ASP A 171 1.28 6.00 5.68
N ALA A 172 0.87 4.89 6.29
CA ALA A 172 -0.20 4.84 7.28
C ALA A 172 0.32 4.97 8.72
N PRO A 173 -0.54 5.35 9.69
CA PRO A 173 -0.22 5.20 11.10
C PRO A 173 0.23 3.75 11.40
N PRO A 174 1.12 3.55 12.38
CA PRO A 174 1.42 2.22 12.88
C PRO A 174 0.13 1.50 13.28
N MET A 175 0.05 0.20 12.99
CA MET A 175 -1.10 -0.62 13.34
C MET A 175 -1.22 -0.71 14.86
N ASP A 176 -2.33 -0.20 15.40
CA ASP A 176 -2.66 -0.28 16.81
C ASP A 176 -3.72 -1.36 17.00
N ILE A 177 -3.30 -2.47 17.62
CA ILE A 177 -4.13 -3.65 17.90
C ILE A 177 -4.31 -3.88 19.40
N ARG A 178 -3.98 -2.87 20.22
CA ARG A 178 -4.26 -2.91 21.65
C ARG A 178 -5.76 -2.98 21.87
N PHE A 179 -6.12 -3.53 23.03
CA PHE A 179 -7.51 -3.51 23.46
C PHE A 179 -8.03 -2.06 23.58
N TYR A 180 -9.28 -1.84 23.19
CA TYR A 180 -9.79 -0.50 22.90
C TYR A 180 -10.24 0.30 24.14
N HIS A 181 -10.32 -0.34 25.31
CA HIS A 181 -10.64 0.31 26.58
C HIS A 181 -9.84 -0.28 27.74
N ASP A 182 -9.90 0.37 28.90
CA ASP A 182 -9.16 0.05 30.13
C ASP A 182 -9.94 -0.86 31.10
N GLY A 183 -10.96 -1.56 30.61
CA GLY A 183 -11.87 -2.37 31.43
C GLY A 183 -12.99 -1.60 32.14
N MET A 184 -13.00 -0.27 32.14
CA MET A 184 -14.10 0.55 32.70
C MET A 184 -14.45 0.22 34.17
N GLY A 185 -13.48 -0.27 34.95
CA GLY A 185 -13.68 -0.68 36.34
C GLY A 185 -14.31 -2.07 36.54
N GLN A 186 -14.41 -2.89 35.48
CA GLN A 186 -14.82 -4.30 35.53
C GLN A 186 -13.69 -5.19 36.08
N GLU A 187 -13.22 -4.87 37.28
CA GLU A 187 -12.24 -5.69 38.01
C GLU A 187 -12.87 -7.00 38.46
N VAL A 188 -12.07 -8.07 38.56
CA VAL A 188 -12.49 -9.39 39.09
C VAL A 188 -12.56 -9.33 40.62
N GLU A 189 -13.41 -8.46 41.14
CA GLU A 189 -13.55 -8.17 42.56
C GLU A 189 -15.01 -8.12 42.99
N GLY A 190 -15.43 -9.11 43.79
CA GLY A 190 -16.63 -9.11 44.64
C GLY A 190 -17.98 -8.88 43.95
N PRO A 191 -19.09 -9.07 44.67
CA PRO A 191 -20.42 -8.80 44.11
C PRO A 191 -20.64 -7.29 44.02
N LEU A 192 -21.44 -6.83 43.04
CA LEU A 192 -21.97 -5.46 43.02
C LEU A 192 -22.99 -5.30 44.17
N PRO A 193 -22.67 -4.58 45.27
CA PRO A 193 -23.53 -4.58 46.44
C PRO A 193 -24.87 -3.91 46.16
N GLY A 194 -25.97 -4.64 46.40
CA GLY A 194 -27.33 -4.13 46.18
C GLY A 194 -27.79 -4.10 44.73
N VAL A 195 -27.00 -4.65 43.79
CA VAL A 195 -27.37 -4.79 42.38
C VAL A 195 -27.70 -6.24 42.09
N LYS A 196 -28.90 -6.49 41.55
CA LYS A 196 -29.25 -7.81 41.02
C LYS A 196 -28.74 -7.89 39.59
N VAL A 197 -27.70 -8.67 39.38
CA VAL A 197 -27.17 -8.94 38.03
C VAL A 197 -27.90 -10.15 37.45
N GLU A 198 -28.47 -9.98 36.26
CA GLU A 198 -29.08 -11.08 35.50
C GLU A 198 -27.99 -11.99 34.91
N GLY A 199 -28.19 -13.32 34.96
CA GLY A 199 -27.23 -14.28 34.39
C GLY A 199 -26.16 -14.81 35.35
N ILE A 200 -26.11 -14.35 36.60
CA ILE A 200 -25.19 -14.89 37.62
C ILE A 200 -25.85 -16.05 38.39
N GLU A 201 -25.22 -17.22 38.40
CA GLU A 201 -25.67 -18.34 39.22
C GLU A 201 -25.47 -18.06 40.72
N PRO A 202 -26.50 -18.25 41.57
CA PRO A 202 -26.39 -18.09 43.02
C PRO A 202 -25.40 -19.06 43.70
N SER A 203 -24.97 -20.10 42.98
CA SER A 203 -24.04 -21.15 43.44
C SER A 203 -22.59 -20.67 43.50
N VAL A 204 -22.23 -19.56 42.84
CA VAL A 204 -20.87 -19.05 42.78
C VAL A 204 -20.60 -18.09 43.93
N PRO A 205 -19.66 -18.41 44.86
CA PRO A 205 -19.29 -17.54 45.96
C PRO A 205 -18.72 -16.20 45.45
N ASP A 206 -19.08 -15.10 46.13
CA ASP A 206 -18.51 -13.76 45.94
C ASP A 206 -18.66 -13.12 44.55
N HIS A 207 -19.32 -13.81 43.60
CA HIS A 207 -19.61 -13.35 42.23
C HIS A 207 -18.48 -12.52 41.59
N PRO A 208 -17.24 -13.04 41.52
CA PRO A 208 -16.06 -12.24 41.14
C PRO A 208 -16.13 -11.65 39.72
N TYR A 209 -16.99 -12.21 38.86
CA TYR A 209 -17.25 -11.78 37.50
C TYR A 209 -18.53 -10.92 37.36
N ALA A 210 -19.11 -10.44 38.47
CA ALA A 210 -20.42 -9.79 38.44
C ALA A 210 -20.46 -8.53 37.59
N LYS A 211 -19.37 -7.75 37.59
CA LYS A 211 -19.26 -6.50 36.84
C LYS A 211 -19.19 -6.76 35.33
N GLN A 212 -18.51 -7.83 34.92
CA GLN A 212 -18.39 -8.27 33.54
C GLN A 212 -19.75 -8.70 32.99
N VAL A 213 -20.49 -9.52 33.75
CA VAL A 213 -21.84 -9.95 33.37
C VAL A 213 -22.83 -8.77 33.35
N ASP A 214 -22.74 -7.87 34.33
CA ASP A 214 -23.57 -6.66 34.37
C ASP A 214 -23.30 -5.75 33.15
N ALA A 215 -22.03 -5.59 32.76
CA ALA A 215 -21.65 -4.86 31.55
C ALA A 215 -22.17 -5.55 30.27
N MET A 216 -22.01 -6.87 30.16
CA MET A 216 -22.50 -7.66 29.03
C MET A 216 -24.02 -7.51 28.83
N ASN A 217 -24.78 -7.38 29.92
CA ASN A 217 -26.23 -7.15 29.87
C ASN A 217 -26.63 -5.83 29.19
N VAL A 218 -25.70 -4.87 29.02
CA VAL A 218 -25.96 -3.61 28.30
C VAL A 218 -25.20 -3.49 26.97
N ASN A 219 -23.92 -3.90 26.90
CA ASN A 219 -23.07 -3.70 25.71
C ASN A 219 -22.90 -4.96 24.85
N TYR A 220 -23.37 -6.12 25.31
CA TYR A 220 -23.21 -7.42 24.66
C TYR A 220 -21.74 -7.83 24.43
N GLU A 221 -20.85 -7.38 25.31
CA GLU A 221 -19.43 -7.74 25.35
C GLU A 221 -19.11 -8.48 26.65
N ASP A 222 -18.57 -9.69 26.52
CA ASP A 222 -18.08 -10.50 27.64
C ASP A 222 -16.58 -10.23 27.83
N TYR A 223 -16.27 -9.11 28.51
CA TYR A 223 -14.89 -8.67 28.75
C TYR A 223 -14.27 -9.38 29.95
N GLU A 224 -13.00 -9.77 29.84
CA GLU A 224 -12.18 -10.23 30.97
C GLU A 224 -10.74 -9.67 30.86
N PRO A 225 -10.12 -9.19 31.96
CA PRO A 225 -8.74 -8.73 31.94
C PRO A 225 -7.77 -9.78 31.38
N GLY A 226 -6.95 -9.37 30.40
CA GLY A 226 -5.98 -10.24 29.73
C GLY A 226 -6.52 -11.04 28.53
N PHE A 227 -7.84 -11.08 28.31
CA PHE A 227 -8.43 -11.79 27.16
C PHE A 227 -8.58 -10.91 25.91
N GLY A 228 -8.54 -9.59 26.06
CA GLY A 228 -8.49 -8.61 24.96
C GLY A 228 -7.15 -8.54 24.23
N THR A 229 -6.40 -9.64 24.13
CA THR A 229 -5.06 -9.67 23.55
C THR A 229 -5.07 -10.11 22.08
N PRO A 230 -4.27 -9.48 21.20
CA PRO A 230 -4.14 -9.90 19.80
C PRO A 230 -3.16 -11.07 19.60
N HIS A 231 -2.50 -11.55 20.67
CA HIS A 231 -1.49 -12.59 20.58
C HIS A 231 -2.05 -13.88 19.94
N GLY A 232 -1.41 -14.32 18.87
CA GLY A 232 -1.78 -15.54 18.13
C GLY A 232 -2.71 -15.34 16.93
N VAL A 233 -3.26 -14.15 16.69
CA VAL A 233 -4.11 -13.85 15.51
C VAL A 233 -3.32 -14.01 14.20
N ALA A 234 -3.97 -14.49 13.12
CA ALA A 234 -3.33 -14.74 11.81
C ALA A 234 -4.24 -14.44 10.62
#